data_AF-A0A351SAS7-F1
#
_entry.id   AF-A0A351SAS7-F1
#
_cell.length_a   1.000
_cell.length_b   1.000
_cell.length_c   1.000
_cell.angle_alpha   90.00
_cell.angle_beta   90.00
_cell.angle_gamma   90.00
#
_symmetry.space_group_name_H-M   'P 1'
#
loop_
_entity.id
_entity.type
_entity.pdbx_description
1 polymer ?
#
loop_
_entity_poly.entity_id
_entity_poly.type
_entity_poly.pdbx_seq_one_letter_code
_entity_poly.pdbx_strand_id
1 'polypeptide(L)' 'KRQVMRALEKYLAKDATKTQISDVSSLGLVQMTRKRTRESLEHILCEPCATCNGR' A
#
# COMPACT_ATOMS: atom_id res chain seq x y z
N LYS A 1 -15.75 0.44 11.03
CA LYS A 1 -15.48 0.16 9.60
C LYS A 1 -15.55 1.42 8.73
N ARG A 2 -16.70 2.09 8.59
CA ARG A 2 -16.83 3.30 7.74
C ARG A 2 -15.92 4.48 8.12
N GLN A 3 -15.66 4.70 9.41
CA GLN A 3 -14.74 5.76 9.85
C GLN A 3 -13.30 5.52 9.36
N VAL A 4 -12.84 4.26 9.36
CA VAL A 4 -11.48 3.90 8.90
C VAL A 4 -11.35 4.16 7.40
N MET A 5 -12.31 3.72 6.57
CA MET A 5 -12.29 3.96 5.13
C MET A 5 -12.31 5.45 4.80
N ARG A 6 -13.18 6.23 5.45
CA ARG A 6 -13.23 7.69 5.25
C ARG A 6 -11.92 8.38 5.62
N ALA A 7 -11.29 7.96 6.72
CA ALA A 7 -9.99 8.51 7.11
C ALA A 7 -8.92 8.13 6.07
N LEU A 8 -8.88 6.86 5.66
CA LEU A 8 -7.94 6.35 4.67
C LEU A 8 -8.05 7.10 3.33
N GLU A 9 -9.26 7.26 2.80
CA GLU A 9 -9.56 8.03 1.59
C GLU A 9 -9.15 9.50 1.75
N LYS A 10 -9.51 10.15 2.87
CA LYS A 10 -9.18 11.56 3.13
C LYS A 10 -7.67 11.83 3.09
N TYR A 11 -6.86 10.93 3.63
CA TYR A 11 -5.41 11.11 3.65
C TYR A 11 -4.75 10.68 2.34
N LEU A 12 -5.27 9.67 1.64
CA LEU A 12 -4.74 9.27 0.33
C LEU A 12 -5.09 10.27 -0.78
N ALA A 13 -6.16 11.06 -0.64
CA ALA A 13 -6.46 12.16 -1.55
C ALA A 13 -5.36 13.24 -1.60
N LYS A 14 -4.45 13.27 -0.62
CA LYS A 14 -3.29 14.18 -0.60
C LYS A 14 -2.07 13.61 -1.32
N ASP A 15 -2.05 12.32 -1.65
CA ASP A 15 -0.96 11.72 -2.40
C ASP A 15 -1.06 12.16 -3.86
N ALA A 16 0.01 12.74 -4.39
CA ALA A 16 0.09 13.16 -5.80
C ALA A 16 0.08 11.96 -6.76
N THR A 17 0.36 10.76 -6.25
CA THR A 17 0.39 9.53 -7.04
C THR A 17 -1.00 8.91 -7.10
N LYS A 18 -1.42 8.49 -8.30
CA LYS A 18 -2.72 7.82 -8.48
C LYS A 18 -2.82 6.58 -7.59
N THR A 19 -3.85 6.55 -6.75
CA THR A 19 -4.23 5.43 -5.89
C THR A 19 -5.64 4.95 -6.21
N GLN A 20 -5.91 3.68 -5.96
CA GLN A 20 -7.25 3.10 -5.99
C GLN A 20 -7.43 2.22 -4.76
N ILE A 21 -8.61 2.26 -4.15
CA ILE A 21 -8.94 1.53 -2.92
C ILE A 21 -10.27 0.81 -3.16
N SER A 22 -10.40 -0.43 -2.69
CA SER A 22 -11.65 -1.17 -2.68
C SER A 22 -12.31 -1.16 -1.30
N ASP A 23 -13.59 -1.54 -1.25
CA ASP A 23 -14.28 -1.75 0.01
C ASP A 23 -13.66 -2.89 0.84
N VAL A 24 -13.99 -2.88 2.14
CA VAL A 24 -13.58 -3.94 3.06
C VAL A 24 -14.22 -5.27 2.62
N SER A 25 -13.39 -6.27 2.35
CA SER A 25 -13.84 -7.61 1.95
C SER A 25 -14.54 -8.35 3.09
N SER A 26 -15.18 -9.48 2.77
CA SER A 26 -15.77 -10.39 3.76
C SER A 26 -14.74 -10.91 4.78
N LEU A 27 -13.47 -10.97 4.39
CA LEU A 27 -12.34 -11.36 5.25
C LEU A 27 -11.81 -10.20 6.09
N GLY A 28 -12.39 -9.00 5.97
CA GLY A 28 -11.95 -7.82 6.72
C GLY A 28 -10.72 -7.12 6.14
N LEU A 29 -10.32 -7.44 4.90
CA LEU A 29 -9.16 -6.84 4.22
C LEU A 29 -9.58 -5.70 3.30
N VAL A 30 -8.70 -4.71 3.14
CA VAL A 30 -8.85 -3.63 2.15
C VAL A 30 -7.79 -3.84 1.08
N GLN A 31 -8.19 -3.90 -0.19
CA GLN A 31 -7.24 -3.93 -1.29
C GLN A 31 -7.00 -2.51 -1.79
N MET A 32 -5.75 -2.21 -2.14
CA MET A 32 -5.40 -0.93 -2.73
C MET A 32 -4.28 -1.07 -3.74
N THR A 33 -4.26 -0.17 -4.71
CA THR A 33 -3.15 -0.01 -5.65
C THR A 33 -2.64 1.42 -5.60
N ARG A 34 -1.34 1.58 -5.83
CA ARG A 34 -0.68 2.88 -5.95
C ARG A 34 0.27 2.81 -7.15
N LYS A 35 0.16 3.77 -8.07
CA LYS A 35 1.03 3.80 -9.26
C LYS A 35 2.50 3.87 -8.83
N ARG A 36 3.37 3.03 -9.38
CA ARG A 36 4.81 3.14 -9.15
C ARG A 36 5.37 4.29 -9.97
N THR A 37 5.87 5.33 -9.31
CA THR A 37 6.47 6.52 -9.95
C THR A 37 7.99 6.54 -9.88
N ARG A 38 8.57 5.76 -8.96
CA ARG A 38 10.01 5.56 -8.76
C ARG A 38 10.25 4.18 -8.16
N GLU A 39 11.51 3.76 -8.13
CA GLU A 39 11.91 2.56 -7.41
C GLU A 39 11.53 2.65 -5.93
N SER A 40 11.12 1.51 -5.35
CA SER A 40 10.79 1.42 -3.93
C SER A 40 12.06 1.59 -3.11
N LEU A 41 11.92 2.09 -1.88
CA LEU A 41 13.07 2.20 -0.96
C LEU A 41 13.71 0.84 -0.71
N GLU A 42 12.92 -0.22 -0.64
CA GLU A 42 13.42 -1.60 -0.52
C GLU A 42 14.39 -1.94 -1.66
N HIS A 43 14.06 -1.63 -2.92
CA HIS A 43 14.94 -1.93 -4.04
C HIS A 43 16.24 -1.12 -4.02
N ILE A 44 16.19 0.09 -3.45
CA ILE A 44 17.33 1.00 -3.38
C ILE A 44 18.24 0.67 -2.18
N LEU A 45 17.65 0.25 -1.06
CA LEU A 45 18.33 0.20 0.24
C LEU A 45 18.52 -1.22 0.79
N CYS A 46 17.81 -2.21 0.26
CA CYS A 46 17.82 -3.56 0.79
C CYS A 46 18.39 -4.55 -0.22
N GLU A 47 18.98 -5.61 0.32
CA GLU A 47 19.34 -6.82 -0.40
C GLU A 47 18.57 -8.01 0.17
N PRO A 48 18.42 -9.11 -0.59
CA PRO A 48 17.78 -10.32 -0.08
C PRO A 48 18.51 -10.84 1.17
N CYS A 49 17.75 -11.23 2.19
CA CYS A 49 18.32 -11.79 3.43
C CYS A 49 19.15 -13.05 3.14
N ALA A 50 20.42 -13.08 3.56
CA ALA A 50 21.32 -14.19 3.31
C ALA A 50 20.84 -15.54 3.89
N THR A 51 20.00 -15.52 4.93
CA THR A 51 19.54 -16.74 5.62
C THR A 51 18.23 -17.29 5.06
N CYS A 52 17.26 -16.43 4.73
CA CYS A 52 15.93 -16.86 4.28
C CYS A 52 15.57 -16.45 2.84
N ASN A 53 16.38 -15.59 2.21
CA ASN A 53 16.16 -15.06 0.87
C ASN A 53 14.78 -14.39 0.67
N GLY A 54 14.26 -13.75 1.71
CA GLY A 54 12.96 -13.06 1.68
C GLY A 54 11.73 -13.98 1.80
N ARG A 55 11.94 -15.22 2.25
CA ARG A 55 10.87 -16.19 2.52
C ARG A 55 10.16 -15.90 3.84
#